data_AF-A0A914JYT2-F1
#
_entry.id   AF-A0A914JYT2-F1
#
_cell.length_a   1.000
_cell.length_b   1.000
_cell.length_c   1.000
_cell.angle_alpha   90.00
_cell.angle_beta   90.00
_cell.angle_gamma   90.00
#
_symmetry.space_group_name_H-M   'P 1'
#
loop_
_entity.id
_entity.type
_entity.pdbx_description
1 polymer ?
#
loop_
_entity_poly.entity_id
_entity_poly.type
_entity_poly.pdbx_seq_one_letter_code
_entity_poly.pdbx_strand_id
1 'polypeptide(L)'
;MSFAGAYLFSEIDKDMFKLRPEVPLMAIPKIWALPWQAYPVCMLLGFFLSFLFYMDQNITSAIVNNSQNKLKKGTAQHLDLFVVAILNMFLSLVGLPWMHGALPHSPLHLRALADVEERVAQGHVHEVIMNVRETRLASLIAHILILSSGFLLLPFPLRWIPTSVLHGLFLYMALTSLTGNEMFERLLLLITEQQAYPPTHYIRRVPQRKIHLFTACQLLQLMLLCAVGFSPYPFVEMVFPIVCFFFLPIRHILIPRIIDYKYLDALDGRH
;
A
#
# COMPACT_ATOMS: atom_id res chain seq x y z
N MET A 1 -12.23 -11.41 -19.50
CA MET A 1 -11.25 -12.38 -20.06
C MET A 1 -11.23 -13.74 -19.37
N SER A 2 -11.98 -13.96 -18.27
CA SER A 2 -11.77 -15.11 -17.38
C SER A 2 -12.38 -16.44 -17.84
N PHE A 3 -13.62 -16.46 -18.35
CA PHE A 3 -14.28 -17.71 -18.77
C PHE A 3 -13.92 -18.12 -20.20
N ALA A 4 -13.90 -17.16 -21.14
CA ALA A 4 -13.55 -17.42 -22.54
C ALA A 4 -12.09 -17.91 -22.68
N GLY A 5 -11.15 -17.31 -21.95
CA GLY A 5 -9.76 -17.77 -21.91
C GLY A 5 -9.58 -19.11 -21.19
N ALA A 6 -10.35 -19.37 -20.13
CA ALA A 6 -10.31 -20.68 -19.47
C ALA A 6 -10.82 -21.80 -20.39
N TYR A 7 -11.85 -21.52 -21.21
CA TYR A 7 -12.40 -22.45 -22.19
C TYR A 7 -11.49 -22.65 -23.41
N LEU A 8 -10.91 -21.56 -23.98
CA LEU A 8 -10.00 -21.65 -25.13
C LEU A 8 -8.69 -22.38 -24.79
N PHE A 9 -8.17 -22.19 -23.58
CA PHE A 9 -6.92 -22.82 -23.12
C PHE A 9 -7.19 -24.00 -22.18
N SER A 10 -8.24 -24.78 -22.46
CA SER A 10 -8.61 -25.96 -21.66
C SER A 10 -7.51 -27.04 -21.63
N GLU A 11 -6.65 -27.09 -22.65
CA GLU A 11 -5.64 -28.13 -22.82
C GLU A 11 -4.32 -27.86 -22.08
N ILE A 12 -4.14 -26.66 -21.51
CA ILE A 12 -2.95 -26.31 -20.73
C ILE A 12 -3.22 -26.67 -19.26
N ASP A 13 -2.36 -27.52 -18.67
CA ASP A 13 -2.37 -27.82 -17.25
C ASP A 13 -2.25 -26.52 -16.45
N LYS A 14 -3.33 -26.17 -15.75
CA LYS A 14 -3.41 -24.98 -14.90
C LYS A 14 -3.21 -25.40 -13.45
N ASP A 15 -2.29 -24.72 -12.77
CA ASP A 15 -2.22 -24.79 -11.31
C ASP A 15 -3.51 -24.23 -10.72
N MET A 16 -4.40 -25.13 -10.31
CA MET A 16 -5.65 -24.79 -9.65
C MET A 16 -5.42 -24.57 -8.14
N PHE A 17 -6.25 -23.72 -7.56
CA PHE A 17 -6.24 -23.50 -6.11
C PHE A 17 -6.51 -24.81 -5.36
N LYS A 18 -5.57 -25.24 -4.52
CA LYS A 18 -5.69 -26.43 -3.66
C LYS A 18 -6.40 -26.00 -2.37
N LEU A 19 -7.70 -26.26 -2.28
CA LEU A 19 -8.44 -26.06 -1.04
C LEU A 19 -7.92 -27.06 0.01
N ARG A 20 -7.53 -26.59 1.20
CA ARG A 20 -7.16 -27.45 2.33
C ARG A 20 -8.35 -27.52 3.30
N PRO A 21 -9.24 -28.53 3.18
CA PRO A 21 -10.46 -28.61 4.00
C PRO A 21 -10.19 -29.00 5.46
N GLU A 22 -8.97 -29.43 5.78
CA GLU A 22 -8.60 -30.03 7.07
C GLU A 22 -8.23 -29.02 8.16
N VAL A 23 -8.14 -27.73 7.85
CA VAL A 23 -7.81 -26.69 8.84
C VAL A 23 -9.11 -26.10 9.40
N PRO A 24 -9.39 -26.19 10.70
CA PRO A 24 -10.56 -25.56 11.29
C PRO A 24 -10.49 -24.05 11.10
N LEU A 25 -11.54 -23.47 10.49
CA LEU A 25 -11.63 -22.02 10.20
C LEU A 25 -11.65 -21.14 11.45
N MET A 26 -12.13 -21.68 12.58
CA MET A 26 -12.09 -21.03 13.89
C MET A 26 -11.43 -21.97 14.89
N ALA A 27 -10.20 -21.66 15.28
CA ALA A 27 -9.51 -22.33 16.37
C ALA A 27 -9.30 -21.31 17.48
N ILE A 28 -9.97 -21.50 18.62
CA ILE A 28 -9.77 -20.64 19.79
C ILE A 28 -8.32 -20.83 20.27
N PRO A 29 -7.51 -19.77 20.34
CA PRO A 29 -6.12 -19.89 20.77
C PRO A 29 -6.06 -20.35 22.24
N LYS A 30 -5.23 -21.37 22.52
CA LYS A 30 -5.02 -21.89 23.88
C LYS A 30 -4.08 -20.97 24.68
N ILE A 31 -4.59 -19.82 25.14
CA ILE A 31 -3.83 -18.79 25.87
C ILE A 31 -3.24 -19.32 27.19
N TRP A 32 -3.91 -20.29 27.82
CA TRP A 32 -3.56 -20.85 29.12
C TRP A 32 -2.51 -21.97 29.08
N ALA A 33 -2.09 -22.40 27.89
CA ALA A 33 -1.10 -23.48 27.75
C ALA A 33 0.36 -22.99 27.73
N LEU A 34 0.60 -21.68 27.74
CA LEU A 34 1.95 -21.12 27.63
C LEU A 34 2.65 -20.98 29.01
N PRO A 35 3.98 -21.13 29.05
CA PRO A 35 4.77 -20.85 30.25
C PRO A 35 4.72 -19.36 30.57
N TRP A 36 4.78 -19.01 31.86
CA TRP A 36 4.67 -17.62 32.32
C TRP A 36 5.74 -16.67 31.73
N GLN A 37 6.90 -17.21 31.37
CA GLN A 37 8.01 -16.50 30.72
C GLN A 37 7.67 -16.01 29.29
N ALA A 38 6.68 -16.62 28.64
CA ALA A 38 6.27 -16.23 27.29
C ALA A 38 5.41 -14.96 27.27
N TYR A 39 4.67 -14.66 28.34
CA TYR A 39 3.83 -13.46 28.40
C TYR A 39 4.57 -12.14 28.14
N PRO A 40 5.74 -11.84 28.76
CA PRO A 40 6.46 -10.60 28.47
C PRO A 40 6.97 -10.53 27.02
N VAL A 41 7.39 -11.67 26.44
CA VAL A 41 7.81 -11.74 25.04
C VAL A 41 6.62 -11.44 24.13
N CYS A 42 5.46 -12.07 24.35
CA CYS A 42 4.25 -11.78 23.59
C CYS A 42 3.80 -10.32 23.72
N MET A 43 3.93 -9.70 24.89
CA MET A 43 3.62 -8.28 25.08
C MET A 43 4.54 -7.37 24.25
N LEU A 44 5.83 -7.68 24.22
CA LEU A 44 6.79 -6.95 23.39
C LEU A 44 6.51 -7.12 21.89
N LEU A 45 6.24 -8.35 21.44
CA LEU A 45 5.88 -8.65 20.06
C LEU A 45 4.58 -7.92 19.66
N GLY A 46 3.57 -7.95 20.54
CA GLY A 46 2.30 -7.26 20.34
C GLY A 46 2.46 -5.74 20.27
N PHE A 47 3.38 -5.16 21.03
CA PHE A 47 3.71 -3.73 20.95
C PHE A 47 4.30 -3.36 19.58
N PHE A 48 5.29 -4.10 19.09
CA PHE A 48 5.89 -3.84 17.78
C PHE A 48 4.90 -3.97 16.64
N LEU A 49 4.03 -4.97 16.70
CA LEU A 49 2.97 -5.17 15.73
C LEU A 49 1.90 -4.06 15.81
N SER A 50 1.49 -3.65 17.01
CA SER A 50 0.55 -2.53 17.16
C SER A 50 1.13 -1.25 16.55
N PHE A 51 2.44 -1.04 16.68
CA PHE A 51 3.14 0.06 16.06
C PHE A 51 3.17 -0.05 14.52
N LEU A 52 3.34 -1.25 13.96
CA LEU A 52 3.21 -1.50 12.52
C LEU A 52 1.83 -1.10 12.00
N PHE A 53 0.77 -1.57 12.66
CA PHE A 53 -0.60 -1.25 12.27
C PHE A 53 -0.90 0.24 12.37
N TYR A 54 -0.36 0.91 13.39
CA TYR A 54 -0.46 2.35 13.51
C TYR A 54 0.21 3.05 12.32
N MET A 55 1.43 2.66 11.96
CA MET A 55 2.16 3.25 10.83
C MET A 55 1.44 3.01 9.50
N ASP A 56 1.05 1.77 9.20
CA ASP A 56 0.38 1.41 7.95
C ASP A 56 -0.95 2.13 7.79
N GLN A 57 -1.75 2.22 8.86
CA GLN A 57 -3.04 2.92 8.83
C GLN A 57 -2.85 4.43 8.59
N ASN A 58 -1.87 5.06 9.25
CA ASN A 58 -1.60 6.49 9.07
C ASN A 58 -1.05 6.80 7.69
N ILE A 59 -0.13 5.99 7.15
CA ILE A 59 0.42 6.16 5.80
C ILE A 59 -0.69 5.98 4.77
N THR A 60 -1.47 4.90 4.88
CA THR A 60 -2.61 4.65 3.97
C THR A 60 -3.61 5.79 4.03
N SER A 61 -3.97 6.25 5.23
CA SER A 61 -4.89 7.37 5.44
C SER A 61 -4.34 8.67 4.85
N ALA A 62 -3.04 8.95 5.01
CA ALA A 62 -2.41 10.15 4.45
C ALA A 62 -2.38 10.13 2.92
N ILE A 63 -2.14 8.97 2.29
CA ILE A 63 -2.17 8.82 0.83
C ILE A 63 -3.59 9.03 0.29
N VAL A 64 -4.59 8.42 0.92
CA VAL A 64 -6.00 8.55 0.52
C VAL A 64 -6.48 9.99 0.73
N ASN A 65 -6.14 10.61 1.85
CA ASN A 65 -6.51 11.98 2.20
C ASN A 65 -5.61 13.06 1.58
N ASN A 66 -4.76 12.71 0.61
CA ASN A 66 -3.96 13.68 -0.10
C ASN A 66 -4.87 14.72 -0.78
N SER A 67 -4.50 16.00 -0.72
CA SER A 67 -5.29 17.11 -1.28
C SER A 67 -5.52 16.97 -2.79
N GLN A 68 -4.62 16.26 -3.49
CA GLN A 68 -4.76 15.92 -4.91
C GLN A 68 -6.01 15.08 -5.20
N ASN A 69 -6.45 14.26 -4.25
CA ASN A 69 -7.63 13.40 -4.41
C ASN A 69 -8.95 14.17 -4.21
N LYS A 70 -8.91 15.45 -3.84
CA LYS A 70 -10.07 16.36 -3.71
C LYS A 70 -11.28 15.72 -2.98
N LEU A 71 -11.02 15.02 -1.88
CA LEU A 71 -12.07 14.45 -1.04
C LEU A 71 -12.91 15.57 -0.41
N LYS A 72 -14.22 15.34 -0.30
CA LYS A 72 -15.20 16.34 0.18
C LYS A 72 -15.49 16.17 1.66
N LYS A 73 -15.44 14.95 2.19
CA LYS A 73 -15.65 14.70 3.62
C LYS A 73 -14.35 14.87 4.40
N GLY A 74 -14.49 15.30 5.65
CA GLY A 74 -13.36 15.47 6.57
C GLY A 74 -12.68 14.15 6.93
N THR A 75 -11.42 14.26 7.35
CA THR A 75 -10.58 13.11 7.74
C THR A 75 -10.93 12.63 9.14
N ALA A 76 -11.08 11.32 9.35
CA ALA A 76 -11.39 10.72 10.64
C ALA A 76 -10.32 9.71 11.11
N GLN A 77 -9.04 10.09 11.03
CA GLN A 77 -7.91 9.16 11.22
C GLN A 77 -7.91 8.46 12.58
N HIS A 78 -8.23 9.18 13.65
CA HIS A 78 -8.27 8.61 15.01
C HIS A 78 -9.44 7.63 15.19
N LEU A 79 -10.59 7.91 14.56
CA LEU A 79 -11.75 7.03 14.63
C LEU A 79 -11.48 5.74 13.85
N ASP A 80 -10.85 5.85 12.68
CA ASP A 80 -10.47 4.69 11.88
C ASP A 80 -9.53 3.76 12.67
N LEU A 81 -8.52 4.32 13.35
CA LEU A 81 -7.59 3.56 14.18
C LEU A 81 -8.30 2.86 15.35
N PHE A 82 -9.23 3.56 16.02
CA PHE A 82 -10.01 3.00 17.12
C PHE A 82 -10.90 1.83 16.68
N VAL A 83 -11.57 1.96 15.53
CA VAL A 83 -12.40 0.88 14.97
C VAL A 83 -11.55 -0.33 14.58
N VAL A 84 -10.40 -0.12 13.93
CA VAL A 84 -9.48 -1.21 13.58
C VAL A 84 -8.94 -1.91 14.83
N ALA A 85 -8.66 -1.18 15.91
CA ALA A 85 -8.22 -1.76 17.18
C ALA A 85 -9.29 -2.66 17.82
N ILE A 86 -10.55 -2.21 17.87
CA ILE A 86 -11.68 -3.01 18.38
C ILE A 86 -11.87 -4.28 17.53
N LEU A 87 -11.84 -4.15 16.20
CA LEU A 87 -11.98 -5.29 15.31
C LEU A 87 -10.84 -6.30 15.53
N ASN A 88 -9.58 -5.85 15.54
CA ASN A 88 -8.45 -6.74 15.76
C ASN A 88 -8.45 -7.40 17.14
N MET A 89 -8.96 -6.73 18.18
CA MET A 89 -9.18 -7.35 19.48
C MET A 89 -10.16 -8.54 19.37
N PHE A 90 -11.28 -8.36 18.67
CA PHE A 90 -12.24 -9.44 18.44
C PHE A 90 -11.65 -10.57 17.58
N LEU A 91 -10.95 -10.26 16.49
CA LEU A 91 -10.32 -11.26 15.63
C LEU A 91 -9.26 -12.08 16.38
N SER A 92 -8.52 -11.45 17.29
CA SER A 92 -7.55 -12.13 18.17
C SER A 92 -8.19 -13.15 19.10
N LEU A 93 -9.38 -12.86 19.63
CA LEU A 93 -10.11 -13.80 20.51
C LEU A 93 -10.63 -15.02 19.75
N VAL A 94 -11.03 -14.83 18.49
CA VAL A 94 -11.58 -15.87 17.61
C VAL A 94 -10.47 -16.68 16.90
N GLY A 95 -9.21 -16.20 16.94
CA GLY A 95 -8.07 -16.82 16.26
C GLY A 95 -8.05 -16.56 14.75
N LEU A 96 -8.70 -15.48 14.30
CA LEU A 96 -8.73 -15.06 12.89
C LEU A 96 -7.55 -14.12 12.57
N PRO A 97 -7.10 -14.09 11.30
CA PRO A 97 -6.01 -13.21 10.89
C PRO A 97 -6.39 -11.74 11.05
N TRP A 98 -5.45 -10.92 11.50
CA TRP A 98 -5.69 -9.49 11.72
C TRP A 98 -5.91 -8.70 10.42
N MET A 99 -6.65 -7.61 10.54
CA MET A 99 -7.00 -6.70 9.46
C MET A 99 -6.27 -5.36 9.64
N HIS A 100 -5.73 -4.83 8.55
CA HIS A 100 -5.02 -3.55 8.52
C HIS A 100 -5.29 -2.83 7.18
N GLY A 101 -4.94 -1.55 7.10
CA GLY A 101 -5.09 -0.76 5.87
C GLY A 101 -4.23 -1.31 4.73
N ALA A 102 -4.85 -1.59 3.59
CA ALA A 102 -4.16 -2.15 2.43
C ALA A 102 -3.64 -1.04 1.49
N LEU A 103 -2.32 -0.81 1.50
CA LEU A 103 -1.64 0.29 0.80
C LEU A 103 -1.92 0.37 -0.72
N PRO A 104 -1.88 -0.71 -1.52
CA PRO A 104 -2.20 -0.60 -2.95
C PRO A 104 -3.72 -0.57 -3.18
N HIS A 105 -4.50 -1.26 -2.36
CA HIS A 105 -5.93 -1.44 -2.60
C HIS A 105 -6.74 -0.18 -2.30
N SER A 106 -6.44 0.52 -1.20
CA SER A 106 -7.14 1.75 -0.80
C SER A 106 -7.07 2.88 -1.85
N PRO A 107 -5.89 3.28 -2.38
CA PRO A 107 -5.80 4.29 -3.44
C PRO A 107 -6.35 3.80 -4.77
N LEU A 108 -6.21 2.51 -5.12
CA LEU A 108 -6.83 1.96 -6.33
C LEU A 108 -8.36 1.99 -6.25
N HIS A 109 -8.93 1.69 -5.08
CA HIS A 109 -10.37 1.81 -4.85
C HIS A 109 -10.84 3.27 -4.95
N LEU A 110 -10.06 4.21 -4.41
CA LEU A 110 -10.34 5.63 -4.56
C LEU A 110 -10.29 6.06 -6.03
N ARG A 111 -9.26 5.64 -6.78
CA ARG A 111 -9.11 5.95 -8.21
C ARG A 111 -10.24 5.35 -9.05
N ALA A 112 -10.72 4.15 -8.71
CA ALA A 112 -11.86 3.53 -9.38
C ALA A 112 -13.19 4.28 -9.14
N LEU A 113 -13.28 5.08 -8.07
CA LEU A 113 -14.43 5.94 -7.75
C LEU A 113 -14.23 7.40 -8.16
N ALA A 114 -13.06 7.73 -8.73
CA ALA A 114 -12.68 9.06 -9.14
C ALA A 114 -13.02 9.31 -10.61
N ASP A 115 -13.60 10.47 -10.89
CA ASP A 115 -13.71 10.97 -12.25
C ASP A 115 -12.36 11.63 -12.61
N VAL A 116 -11.64 11.00 -13.54
CA VAL A 116 -10.31 11.43 -14.00
C VAL A 116 -10.48 12.18 -15.32
N GLU A 117 -10.00 13.42 -15.38
CA GLU A 117 -9.91 14.19 -16.62
C GLU A 117 -8.46 14.24 -17.10
N GLU A 118 -8.24 13.96 -18.38
CA GLU A 118 -6.99 14.25 -19.06
C GLU A 118 -6.90 15.74 -19.36
N ARG A 119 -6.02 16.45 -18.65
CA ARG A 119 -5.71 17.85 -18.93
C ARG A 119 -4.36 17.92 -19.60
N VAL A 120 -4.35 18.47 -20.80
CA VAL A 120 -3.12 18.80 -21.51
C VAL A 120 -2.56 20.09 -20.91
N ALA A 121 -1.58 19.96 -20.03
CA ALA A 121 -0.81 21.08 -19.54
C ALA A 121 0.55 21.08 -20.25
N GLN A 122 0.85 22.17 -20.97
CA GLN A 122 2.16 22.39 -21.61
C GLN A 122 2.62 21.24 -22.53
N GLY A 123 1.71 20.65 -23.31
CA GLY A 123 2.04 19.59 -24.29
C GLY A 123 2.16 18.18 -23.71
N HIS A 124 2.04 18.01 -22.39
CA HIS A 124 1.94 16.72 -21.72
C HIS A 124 0.52 16.48 -21.19
N VAL A 125 0.00 15.27 -21.39
CA VAL A 125 -1.30 14.84 -20.89
C VAL A 125 -1.15 14.45 -19.43
N HIS A 126 -1.75 15.21 -18.52
CA HIS A 126 -1.81 14.87 -17.11
C HIS A 126 -3.23 14.46 -16.72
N GLU A 127 -3.35 13.28 -16.11
CA GLU A 127 -4.59 12.83 -15.50
C GLU A 127 -4.79 13.55 -14.16
N VAL A 128 -5.83 14.38 -14.07
CA VAL A 128 -6.18 15.08 -12.82
C VAL A 128 -7.50 14.54 -12.30
N ILE A 129 -7.51 14.15 -11.03
CA ILE A 129 -8.73 13.76 -10.33
C ILE A 129 -9.60 15.02 -10.13
N MET A 130 -10.82 14.99 -10.66
CA MET A 130 -11.74 16.13 -10.61
C MET A 130 -12.68 16.05 -9.42
N ASN A 131 -13.27 14.88 -9.20
CA ASN A 131 -14.20 14.62 -8.14
C ASN A 131 -14.20 13.13 -7.80
N VAL A 132 -14.35 12.79 -6.53
CA VAL A 132 -14.39 11.40 -6.05
C VAL A 132 -15.78 11.10 -5.51
N ARG A 133 -16.36 9.97 -5.93
CA ARG A 133 -17.65 9.49 -5.42
C ARG A 133 -17.43 8.71 -4.12
N GLU A 134 -17.53 9.40 -2.99
CA GLU A 134 -17.38 8.77 -1.68
C GLU A 134 -18.61 7.93 -1.29
N THR A 135 -18.56 6.62 -1.57
CA THR A 135 -19.66 5.69 -1.30
C THR A 135 -19.31 4.70 -0.19
N ARG A 136 -20.25 4.46 0.74
CA ARG A 136 -20.14 3.39 1.75
C ARG A 136 -20.61 2.05 1.22
N LEU A 137 -21.58 2.07 0.30
CA LEU A 137 -22.21 0.87 -0.27
C LEU A 137 -21.23 0.02 -1.08
N ALA A 138 -20.30 0.62 -1.84
CA ALA A 138 -19.34 -0.14 -2.64
C ALA A 138 -18.48 -1.05 -1.75
N SER A 139 -17.97 -0.52 -0.63
CA SER A 139 -17.22 -1.31 0.35
C SER A 139 -18.06 -2.40 1.01
N LEU A 140 -19.30 -2.09 1.40
CA LEU A 140 -20.19 -3.05 2.05
C LEU A 140 -20.57 -4.20 1.10
N ILE A 141 -20.91 -3.87 -0.15
CA ILE A 141 -21.21 -4.85 -1.20
C ILE A 141 -19.98 -5.73 -1.43
N ALA A 142 -18.79 -5.16 -1.56
CA ALA A 142 -17.55 -5.93 -1.74
C ALA A 142 -17.32 -6.94 -0.60
N HIS A 143 -17.46 -6.53 0.67
CA HIS A 143 -17.29 -7.43 1.80
C HIS A 143 -18.38 -8.52 1.87
N ILE A 144 -19.63 -8.20 1.52
CA ILE A 144 -20.71 -9.20 1.42
C ILE A 144 -20.41 -10.20 0.30
N LEU A 145 -19.91 -9.75 -0.86
CA LEU A 145 -19.52 -10.64 -1.95
C LEU A 145 -18.32 -11.51 -1.59
N ILE A 146 -17.35 -10.98 -0.84
CA ILE A 146 -16.21 -11.78 -0.33
C ILE A 146 -16.73 -12.87 0.63
N LEU A 147 -17.62 -12.51 1.56
CA LEU A 147 -18.21 -13.48 2.49
C LEU A 147 -19.05 -14.55 1.76
N SER A 148 -19.91 -14.14 0.82
CA SER A 148 -20.76 -15.07 0.07
C SER A 148 -19.95 -15.96 -0.87
N SER A 149 -18.92 -15.41 -1.52
CA SER A 149 -18.03 -16.21 -2.37
C SER A 149 -17.21 -17.21 -1.56
N GLY A 150 -16.81 -16.86 -0.34
CA GLY A 150 -16.14 -17.79 0.58
C GLY A 150 -16.99 -19.01 0.96
N PHE A 151 -18.30 -18.82 1.14
CA PHE A 151 -19.21 -19.91 1.50
C PHE A 151 -19.75 -20.70 0.30
N LEU A 152 -20.05 -20.03 -0.83
CA LEU A 152 -20.76 -20.61 -1.96
C LEU A 152 -19.89 -20.83 -3.21
N LEU A 153 -18.98 -19.90 -3.54
CA LEU A 153 -18.20 -19.96 -4.79
C LEU A 153 -16.83 -20.63 -4.65
N LEU A 154 -16.23 -20.66 -3.46
CA LEU A 154 -14.95 -21.34 -3.19
C LEU A 154 -14.91 -22.81 -3.65
N PRO A 155 -15.97 -23.64 -3.47
CA PRO A 155 -15.90 -25.05 -3.85
C PRO A 155 -16.05 -25.34 -5.35
N PHE A 156 -16.74 -24.51 -6.16
CA PHE A 156 -17.08 -24.85 -7.55
C PHE A 156 -16.49 -23.90 -8.61
N PRO A 157 -16.89 -22.62 -8.73
CA PRO A 157 -16.43 -21.74 -9.81
C PRO A 157 -15.07 -21.07 -9.60
N LEU A 158 -14.68 -20.72 -8.36
CA LEU A 158 -13.43 -19.96 -8.13
C LEU A 158 -12.16 -20.77 -8.43
N ARG A 159 -12.24 -22.10 -8.34
CA ARG A 159 -11.12 -23.02 -8.65
C ARG A 159 -10.74 -23.00 -10.14
N TRP A 160 -11.65 -22.58 -11.02
CA TRP A 160 -11.40 -22.51 -12.46
C TRP A 160 -10.58 -21.29 -12.88
N ILE A 161 -10.37 -20.31 -11.98
CA ILE A 161 -9.52 -19.16 -12.26
C ILE A 161 -8.05 -19.61 -12.08
N PRO A 162 -7.24 -19.62 -13.15
CA PRO A 162 -5.84 -20.00 -13.05
C PRO A 162 -5.06 -19.00 -12.18
N THR A 163 -4.15 -19.49 -11.34
CA THR A 163 -3.26 -18.64 -10.52
C THR A 163 -2.43 -17.68 -11.37
N SER A 164 -2.04 -18.06 -12.59
CA SER A 164 -1.31 -17.21 -13.55
C SER A 164 -2.05 -15.91 -13.89
N VAL A 165 -3.40 -15.94 -13.95
CA VAL A 165 -4.21 -14.75 -14.21
C VAL A 165 -4.15 -13.79 -13.02
N LEU A 166 -4.16 -14.32 -11.80
CA LEU A 166 -4.03 -13.52 -10.58
C LEU A 166 -2.64 -12.89 -10.48
N HIS A 167 -1.57 -13.61 -10.85
CA HIS A 167 -0.23 -13.04 -10.93
C HIS A 167 -0.15 -11.89 -11.95
N GLY A 168 -0.77 -12.04 -13.12
CA GLY A 168 -0.89 -10.95 -14.10
C GLY A 168 -1.65 -9.73 -13.56
N LEU A 169 -2.74 -9.96 -12.83
CA LEU A 169 -3.48 -8.89 -12.15
C LEU A 169 -2.62 -8.18 -11.09
N PHE A 170 -1.90 -8.93 -10.25
CA PHE A 170 -1.00 -8.35 -9.25
C PHE A 170 0.14 -7.55 -9.87
N LEU A 171 0.73 -8.02 -10.98
CA LEU A 171 1.74 -7.28 -11.72
C LEU A 171 1.18 -5.97 -12.29
N TYR A 172 -0.03 -6.01 -12.87
CA TYR A 172 -0.71 -4.82 -13.35
C TYR A 172 -1.00 -3.82 -12.22
N MET A 173 -1.47 -4.30 -11.07
CA MET A 173 -1.70 -3.46 -9.88
C MET A 173 -0.39 -2.84 -9.37
N ALA A 174 0.70 -3.60 -9.36
CA ALA A 174 2.01 -3.09 -8.97
C ALA A 174 2.50 -1.99 -9.93
N LEU A 175 2.43 -2.20 -11.24
CA LEU A 175 2.83 -1.21 -12.24
C LEU A 175 1.97 0.06 -12.21
N THR A 176 0.65 -0.09 -12.09
CA THR A 176 -0.26 1.06 -11.99
C THR A 176 -0.14 1.82 -10.68
N SER A 177 0.40 1.22 -9.62
CA SER A 177 0.71 1.94 -8.37
C SER A 177 1.99 2.79 -8.45
N LEU A 178 2.87 2.53 -9.42
CA LEU A 178 4.07 3.34 -9.66
C LEU A 178 3.75 4.62 -10.43
N THR A 179 2.70 4.61 -11.25
CA THR A 179 2.30 5.80 -12.03
C THR A 179 1.66 6.85 -11.12
N GLY A 180 2.18 8.08 -11.17
CA GLY A 180 1.79 9.16 -10.25
C GLY A 180 2.54 9.18 -8.91
N ASN A 181 3.57 8.33 -8.73
CA ASN A 181 4.48 8.43 -7.59
C ASN A 181 5.64 9.40 -7.91
N GLU A 182 5.65 10.54 -7.22
CA GLU A 182 6.70 11.57 -7.29
C GLU A 182 8.13 11.03 -7.18
N MET A 183 8.38 10.05 -6.30
CA MET A 183 9.70 9.45 -6.14
C MET A 183 10.11 8.68 -7.40
N PHE A 184 9.16 7.95 -8.01
CA PHE A 184 9.40 7.18 -9.22
C PHE A 184 9.59 8.07 -10.44
N GLU A 185 8.85 9.17 -10.55
CA GLU A 185 9.05 10.17 -11.59
C GLU A 185 10.45 10.80 -11.51
N ARG A 186 10.90 11.15 -10.29
CA ARG A 186 12.26 11.67 -10.07
C ARG A 186 13.35 10.63 -10.30
N LEU A 187 13.06 9.35 -10.02
CA LEU A 187 13.94 8.25 -10.37
C LEU A 187 14.10 8.13 -11.88
N LEU A 188 13.02 8.27 -12.65
CA LEU A 188 13.07 8.24 -14.10
C LEU A 188 13.93 9.37 -14.67
N LEU A 189 13.91 10.56 -14.05
CA LEU A 189 14.76 11.69 -14.43
C LEU A 189 16.28 11.40 -14.32
N LEU A 190 16.70 10.43 -13.51
CA LEU A 190 18.11 10.00 -13.46
C LEU A 190 18.55 9.27 -14.74
N ILE A 191 17.61 8.63 -15.42
CA ILE A 191 17.86 7.83 -16.64
C ILE A 191 17.58 8.67 -17.90
N THR A 192 16.68 9.65 -17.81
CA THR A 192 16.32 10.53 -18.94
C THR A 192 17.44 11.51 -19.28
N GLU A 193 17.68 11.72 -20.58
CA GLU A 193 18.60 12.73 -21.10
C GLU A 193 18.10 14.16 -20.80
N GLN A 194 19.01 15.10 -20.52
CA GLN A 194 18.66 16.45 -20.05
C GLN A 194 17.76 17.24 -21.01
N GLN A 195 17.88 16.96 -22.32
CA GLN A 195 17.10 17.64 -23.36
C GLN A 195 15.62 17.19 -23.39
N ALA A 196 15.33 16.01 -22.84
CA ALA A 196 13.99 15.42 -22.82
C ALA A 196 13.25 15.65 -21.49
N TYR A 197 13.75 16.55 -20.64
CA TYR A 197 13.11 16.83 -19.35
C TYR A 197 11.75 17.49 -19.56
N PRO A 198 10.66 16.93 -18.99
CA PRO A 198 9.36 17.56 -19.06
C PRO A 198 9.43 18.92 -18.34
N PRO A 199 8.75 19.96 -18.82
CA PRO A 199 8.77 21.29 -18.21
C PRO A 199 7.91 21.33 -16.92
N THR A 200 8.34 20.62 -15.86
CA THR A 200 7.66 20.64 -14.56
C THR A 200 8.13 21.82 -13.69
N HIS A 201 7.28 22.25 -12.76
CA HIS A 201 7.51 23.42 -11.90
C HIS A 201 8.76 23.30 -11.02
N TYR A 202 9.07 22.08 -10.54
CA TYR A 202 10.22 21.81 -9.67
C TYR A 202 11.56 21.78 -10.42
N ILE A 203 11.60 21.26 -11.66
CA ILE A 203 12.81 21.24 -12.50
C ILE A 203 13.30 22.66 -12.82
N ARG A 204 12.38 23.63 -12.91
CA ARG A 204 12.71 25.04 -13.20
C ARG A 204 13.26 25.81 -11.99
N ARG A 205 12.92 25.40 -10.76
CA ARG A 205 13.26 26.14 -9.53
C ARG A 205 14.46 25.57 -8.78
N VAL A 206 14.77 24.29 -8.96
CA VAL A 206 15.79 23.59 -8.18
C VAL A 206 16.95 23.17 -9.08
N PRO A 207 18.22 23.42 -8.70
CA PRO A 207 19.36 22.95 -9.47
C PRO A 207 19.39 21.41 -9.50
N GLN A 208 19.62 20.85 -10.69
CA GLN A 208 19.57 19.40 -10.97
C GLN A 208 20.40 18.55 -10.01
N ARG A 209 21.61 18.99 -9.64
CA ARG A 209 22.47 18.28 -8.69
C ARG A 209 21.80 18.05 -7.33
N LYS A 210 20.97 18.99 -6.87
CA LYS A 210 20.24 18.87 -5.60
C LYS A 210 19.05 17.92 -5.74
N ILE A 211 18.41 17.87 -6.91
CA ILE A 211 17.36 16.89 -7.22
C ILE A 211 17.94 15.47 -7.18
N HIS A 212 19.03 15.22 -7.89
CA HIS A 212 19.67 13.89 -7.90
C HIS A 212 20.22 13.49 -6.53
N LEU A 213 20.78 14.42 -5.76
CA LEU A 213 21.22 14.15 -4.38
C LEU A 213 20.04 13.73 -3.49
N PHE A 214 18.90 14.41 -3.63
CA PHE A 214 17.68 14.07 -2.90
C PHE A 214 17.15 12.70 -3.29
N THR A 215 17.03 12.41 -4.58
CA THR A 215 16.57 11.11 -5.09
C THR A 215 17.52 9.98 -4.70
N ALA A 216 18.83 10.21 -4.71
CA ALA A 216 19.82 9.22 -4.23
C ALA A 216 19.64 8.92 -2.73
N CYS A 217 19.36 9.94 -1.91
CA CYS A 217 19.05 9.73 -0.50
C CYS A 217 17.75 8.92 -0.31
N GLN A 218 16.71 9.20 -1.10
CA GLN A 218 15.45 8.42 -1.08
C GLN A 218 15.67 6.97 -1.51
N LEU A 219 16.46 6.73 -2.56
CA LEU A 219 16.83 5.38 -3.00
C LEU A 219 17.62 4.62 -1.93
N LEU A 220 18.52 5.28 -1.22
CA LEU A 220 19.26 4.67 -0.12
C LEU A 220 18.33 4.26 1.02
N GLN A 221 17.37 5.13 1.39
CA GLN A 221 16.35 4.80 2.39
C GLN A 221 15.47 3.63 1.93
N LEU A 222 15.05 3.61 0.67
CA LEU A 222 14.29 2.51 0.08
C LEU A 222 15.09 1.20 0.08
N MET A 223 16.36 1.23 -0.30
CA MET A 223 17.22 0.03 -0.27
C MET A 223 17.40 -0.51 1.14
N LEU A 224 17.61 0.37 2.13
CA LEU A 224 17.70 -0.04 3.52
C LEU A 224 16.38 -0.68 4.00
N LEU A 225 15.24 -0.11 3.59
CA LEU A 225 13.94 -0.67 3.90
C LEU A 225 13.71 -2.03 3.25
N CYS A 226 14.07 -2.18 1.97
CA CYS A 226 14.00 -3.45 1.25
C CYS A 226 14.93 -4.52 1.86
N ALA A 227 16.13 -4.14 2.32
CA ALA A 227 17.04 -5.08 2.97
C ALA A 227 16.48 -5.64 4.27
N VAL A 228 15.78 -4.81 5.05
CA VAL A 228 15.08 -5.24 6.28
C VAL A 228 13.83 -6.06 5.95
N GLY A 229 13.03 -5.61 4.97
CA GLY A 229 11.76 -6.28 4.60
C GLY A 229 11.93 -7.62 3.87
N PHE A 230 12.97 -7.79 3.05
CA PHE A 230 13.27 -9.07 2.39
C PHE A 230 14.21 -9.97 3.21
N SER A 231 14.46 -9.63 4.47
CA SER A 231 15.32 -10.43 5.34
C SER A 231 14.69 -11.80 5.62
N PRO A 232 15.45 -12.91 5.58
CA PRO A 232 14.92 -14.24 5.88
C PRO A 232 14.60 -14.44 7.37
N TYR A 233 15.01 -13.51 8.24
CA TYR A 233 14.82 -13.60 9.69
C TYR A 233 13.52 -12.88 10.11
N PRO A 234 12.52 -13.59 10.67
CA PRO A 234 11.25 -12.97 11.09
C PRO A 234 11.41 -11.86 12.15
N PHE A 235 12.46 -11.95 12.97
CA PHE A 235 12.79 -10.94 13.96
C PHE A 235 13.22 -9.60 13.33
N VAL A 236 13.85 -9.64 12.16
CA VAL A 236 14.30 -8.43 11.44
C VAL A 236 13.12 -7.74 10.77
N GLU A 237 12.20 -8.52 10.20
CA GLU A 237 10.94 -8.02 9.63
C GLU A 237 10.11 -7.25 10.67
N MET A 238 10.11 -7.70 11.92
CA MET A 238 9.40 -7.01 13.01
C MET A 238 9.95 -5.61 13.34
N VAL A 239 11.22 -5.32 13.00
CA VAL A 239 11.84 -4.00 13.22
C VAL A 239 11.53 -3.02 12.08
N PHE A 240 11.00 -3.50 10.96
CA PHE A 240 10.57 -2.72 9.80
C PHE A 240 9.81 -1.41 10.14
N PRO A 241 8.73 -1.41 10.95
CA PRO A 241 7.97 -0.19 11.23
C PRO A 241 8.78 0.84 12.03
N ILE A 242 9.71 0.39 12.87
CA ILE A 242 10.61 1.27 13.62
C ILE A 242 11.60 1.95 12.69
N VAL A 243 12.16 1.20 11.74
CA VAL A 243 13.04 1.76 10.70
C VAL A 243 12.29 2.82 9.88
N CYS A 244 11.06 2.52 9.43
CA CYS A 244 10.18 3.49 8.77
C CYS A 244 9.97 4.75 9.61
N PHE A 245 9.70 4.59 10.91
CA PHE A 245 9.49 5.71 11.81
C PHE A 245 10.75 6.58 11.94
N PHE A 246 11.95 5.97 12.02
CA PHE A 246 13.21 6.71 12.07
C PHE A 246 13.55 7.48 10.77
N PHE A 247 12.94 7.13 9.64
CA PHE A 247 13.09 7.95 8.42
C PHE A 247 12.40 9.32 8.54
N LEU A 248 11.37 9.47 9.37
CA LEU A 248 10.71 10.76 9.61
C LEU A 248 11.65 11.82 10.23
N PRO A 249 12.34 11.57 11.36
CA PRO A 249 13.30 12.52 11.91
C PRO A 249 14.51 12.71 11.01
N ILE A 250 14.96 11.67 10.29
CA ILE A 250 16.01 11.82 9.27
C ILE A 250 15.56 12.84 8.21
N ARG A 251 14.32 12.77 7.73
CA ARG A 251 13.75 13.77 6.82
C ARG A 251 13.73 15.16 7.45
N HIS A 252 13.23 15.31 8.67
CA HIS A 252 13.02 16.64 9.27
C HIS A 252 14.29 17.31 9.81
N ILE A 253 15.35 16.56 10.11
CA ILE A 253 16.57 17.08 10.73
C ILE A 253 17.77 17.00 9.78
N LEU A 254 17.95 15.89 9.07
CA LEU A 254 19.14 15.67 8.25
C LEU A 254 19.02 16.33 6.88
N ILE A 255 17.87 16.22 6.22
CA ILE A 255 17.69 16.74 4.86
C ILE A 255 17.76 18.27 4.79
N PRO A 256 17.16 19.04 5.72
CA PRO A 256 17.27 20.51 5.71
C PRO A 256 18.67 21.03 6.02
N ARG A 257 19.58 20.20 6.56
CA ARG A 257 21.00 20.55 6.70
C ARG A 257 21.79 20.39 5.39
N ILE A 258 21.30 19.58 4.45
CA ILE A 258 22.00 19.24 3.20
C ILE A 258 21.44 20.04 2.01
N ILE A 259 20.16 20.41 2.06
CA ILE A 259 19.41 21.10 1.00
C ILE A 259 18.68 22.30 1.61
N ASP A 260 18.83 23.49 1.02
CA ASP A 260 18.13 24.69 1.52
C ASP A 260 16.62 24.48 1.52
N TYR A 261 15.94 24.99 2.56
CA TYR A 261 14.49 24.92 2.73
C TYR A 261 13.71 25.37 1.48
N LYS A 262 14.20 26.40 0.76
CA LYS A 262 13.58 26.90 -0.47
C LYS A 262 13.50 25.85 -1.58
N TYR A 263 14.49 24.97 -1.68
CA TYR A 263 14.52 23.89 -2.67
C TYR A 263 13.71 22.69 -2.19
N LEU A 264 13.69 22.45 -0.87
CA LEU A 264 12.86 21.41 -0.27
C LEU A 264 11.37 21.70 -0.46
N ASP A 265 10.95 22.94 -0.22
CA ASP A 265 9.56 23.38 -0.44
C ASP A 265 9.16 23.39 -1.92
N ALA A 266 10.12 23.49 -2.85
CA ALA A 266 9.85 23.35 -4.28
C ALA A 266 9.79 21.88 -4.73
N LEU A 267 10.50 20.98 -4.03
CA LEU A 267 10.48 19.53 -4.25
C LEU A 267 9.28 18.86 -3.58
N ASP A 268 8.83 19.37 -2.43
CA ASP A 268 7.65 18.92 -1.69
C ASP A 268 6.42 19.79 -1.99
N GLY A 269 6.61 20.86 -2.77
CA GLY A 269 5.63 21.86 -3.12
C GLY A 269 4.44 21.21 -3.81
N ARG A 270 3.33 21.18 -3.08
CA ARG A 270 2.07 20.58 -3.51
C ARG A 270 1.62 21.16 -4.85
N HIS A 271 1.36 20.27 -5.80
CA HIS A 271 0.60 20.52 -7.01
C HIS A 271 -0.83 20.99 -6.71
#